data_AF-W7MIF6-F1
#
_entry.id   AF-W7MIF6-F1
#
_cell.length_a   1.000
_cell.length_b   1.000
_cell.length_c   1.000
_cell.angle_alpha   90.00
_cell.angle_beta   90.00
_cell.angle_gamma   90.00
#
_symmetry.space_group_name_H-M   'P 1'
#
loop_
_entity.id
_entity.type
_entity.pdbx_description
1 polymer ?
#
loop_
_entity_poly.entity_id
_entity_poly.type
_entity_poly.pdbx_seq_one_letter_code
_entity_poly.pdbx_strand_id
1 'polypeptide(L)'
;MASSRIADPSLRHSCRGYTIPRKRRGLISGVIAEQESNVSDLEPKTAKDRAEMLKVVVQDAREVDDVVQEIQERLTAMEQDYTVLQEQHDISKQAYTGMLQAYAILGDIGDRLADYLAAEGDFKTRWDMEKESVFAKLQEMQQLKDFYERYASAYDSLILEVERRRAVDDRVRSLWRKAQENVDKLLETDRVSREAFRQDVGEFLPTDLWAGMQGSAKKWTVVKEGEDEEGDEEVQPLRRSVVEAAKERLARAGERRVR
;
A
#
# COMPACT_ATOMS: atom_id res chain seq x y z
N MET A 1 22.48 -16.10 33.06
CA MET A 1 21.30 -16.87 33.52
C MET A 1 20.85 -17.74 32.38
N ALA A 2 21.18 -19.03 32.48
CA ALA A 2 20.74 -20.06 31.56
C ALA A 2 19.29 -20.45 31.89
N SER A 3 18.44 -20.61 30.87
CA SER A 3 17.31 -21.53 30.97
C SER A 3 16.97 -22.05 29.58
N SER A 4 17.55 -23.21 29.31
CA SER A 4 17.10 -24.22 28.36
C SER A 4 15.62 -24.57 28.62
N ARG A 5 14.85 -24.81 27.55
CA ARG A 5 13.86 -25.90 27.45
C ARG A 5 13.43 -26.08 25.98
N ILE A 6 13.98 -27.12 25.33
CA ILE A 6 13.28 -28.35 24.90
C ILE A 6 12.43 -28.12 23.64
N ALA A 7 13.03 -28.46 22.51
CA ALA A 7 12.35 -28.83 21.28
C ALA A 7 11.77 -30.24 21.44
N ASP A 8 10.49 -30.42 21.11
CA ASP A 8 9.81 -31.71 21.07
C ASP A 8 9.35 -31.99 19.63
N PRO A 9 10.00 -32.90 18.88
CA PRO A 9 9.57 -33.31 17.56
C PRO A 9 8.85 -34.65 17.67
N SER A 10 7.55 -34.60 17.95
CA SER A 10 6.70 -35.80 18.05
C SER A 10 5.31 -35.53 17.50
N LEU A 11 5.16 -35.59 16.18
CA LEU A 11 3.89 -35.94 15.51
C LEU A 11 4.22 -36.75 14.26
N ARG A 12 4.59 -38.01 14.54
CA ARG A 12 4.73 -39.07 13.55
C ARG A 12 3.39 -39.30 12.86
N HIS A 13 3.46 -39.38 11.54
CA HIS A 13 2.39 -39.81 10.66
C HIS A 13 1.80 -41.15 11.12
N SER A 14 0.53 -41.12 11.56
CA SER A 14 -0.27 -42.32 11.79
C SER A 14 -0.94 -42.72 10.47
N CYS A 15 -0.17 -43.32 9.56
CA CYS A 15 -0.74 -44.12 8.47
C CYS A 15 -1.37 -45.38 9.07
N ARG A 16 -2.66 -45.31 9.43
CA ARG A 16 -3.46 -46.51 9.72
C ARG A 16 -3.75 -47.21 8.40
N GLY A 17 -2.86 -48.12 8.03
CA GLY A 17 -3.14 -49.14 7.03
C GLY A 17 -4.28 -50.02 7.53
N TYR A 18 -5.46 -49.92 6.91
CA TYR A 18 -6.51 -50.91 7.07
C TYR A 18 -6.06 -52.19 6.36
N THR A 19 -5.53 -53.14 7.13
CA THR A 19 -5.36 -54.52 6.68
C THR A 19 -6.74 -55.14 6.49
N ILE A 20 -7.10 -55.37 5.23
CA ILE A 20 -8.25 -56.20 4.83
C ILE A 20 -8.06 -57.59 5.48
N PRO A 21 -8.99 -58.10 6.29
CA PRO A 21 -8.86 -59.45 6.82
C PRO A 21 -8.93 -60.42 5.64
N ARG A 22 -7.82 -61.10 5.34
CA ARG A 22 -7.83 -62.29 4.48
C ARG A 22 -8.72 -63.33 5.15
N LYS A 23 -9.97 -63.37 4.68
CA LYS A 23 -10.93 -64.44 4.98
C LYS A 23 -10.21 -65.75 4.74
N ARG A 24 -10.06 -66.55 5.80
CA ARG A 24 -9.51 -67.90 5.72
C ARG A 24 -10.24 -68.61 4.59
N ARG A 25 -9.50 -69.07 3.57
CA ARG A 25 -10.00 -70.12 2.69
C ARG A 25 -10.22 -71.32 3.59
N GLY A 26 -11.45 -71.49 4.05
CA GLY A 26 -11.89 -72.74 4.63
C GLY A 26 -11.72 -73.78 3.54
N LEU A 27 -10.72 -74.65 3.70
CA LEU A 27 -10.71 -75.91 3.00
C LEU A 27 -12.01 -76.60 3.39
N ILE A 28 -12.90 -76.82 2.42
CA ILE A 28 -13.96 -77.83 2.51
C ILE A 28 -13.21 -79.18 2.46
N SER A 29 -12.51 -79.49 3.54
CA SER A 29 -11.72 -80.71 3.71
C SER A 29 -11.83 -81.06 5.19
N GLY A 30 -13.05 -81.47 5.55
CA GLY A 30 -13.41 -81.86 6.90
C GLY A 30 -14.65 -82.74 6.98
N VAL A 31 -15.25 -83.11 5.85
CA VAL A 31 -16.47 -83.94 5.83
C VAL A 31 -16.21 -85.34 5.26
N ILE A 32 -15.07 -85.61 4.62
CA ILE A 32 -14.81 -86.91 3.98
C ILE A 32 -14.08 -87.91 4.91
N ALA A 33 -13.39 -87.45 5.95
CA ALA A 33 -12.54 -88.33 6.77
C ALA A 33 -13.28 -89.16 7.84
N GLU A 34 -14.52 -88.83 8.20
CA GLU A 34 -15.27 -89.61 9.21
C GLU A 34 -16.17 -90.69 8.60
N GLN A 35 -16.22 -90.82 7.27
CA GLN A 35 -17.05 -91.82 6.60
C GLN A 35 -16.31 -93.13 6.29
N GLU A 36 -14.99 -93.18 6.48
CA GLU A 36 -14.19 -94.39 6.23
C GLU A 36 -14.11 -95.35 7.44
N SER A 37 -14.41 -94.90 8.67
CA SER A 37 -14.36 -95.78 9.85
C SER A 37 -15.63 -96.61 10.08
N ASN A 38 -16.67 -96.41 9.26
CA ASN A 38 -17.94 -97.15 9.36
C ASN A 38 -18.08 -98.22 8.25
N VAL A 39 -17.08 -98.38 7.37
CA VAL A 39 -17.13 -99.36 6.27
C VAL A 39 -17.04 -100.82 6.75
N SER A 40 -16.48 -101.06 7.94
CA SER A 40 -16.30 -102.40 8.49
C SER A 40 -17.60 -103.07 8.95
N ASP A 41 -18.68 -102.32 9.13
CA ASP A 41 -20.01 -102.86 9.48
C ASP A 41 -21.01 -102.87 8.31
N LEU A 42 -20.56 -102.43 7.13
CA LEU A 42 -21.32 -102.44 5.88
C LEU A 42 -21.07 -103.71 5.04
N GLU A 43 -20.17 -104.60 5.47
CA GLU A 43 -19.96 -105.88 4.80
C GLU A 43 -21.15 -106.82 5.08
N PRO A 44 -21.86 -107.29 4.05
CA PRO A 44 -23.10 -108.03 4.26
C PRO A 44 -22.81 -109.47 4.71
N LYS A 45 -23.07 -109.71 6.00
CA LYS A 45 -22.79 -110.97 6.71
C LYS A 45 -23.73 -112.11 6.27
N THR A 46 -24.93 -111.81 5.74
CA THR A 46 -25.84 -112.82 5.18
C THR A 46 -26.30 -112.50 3.74
N ALA A 47 -26.80 -113.50 3.02
CA ALA A 47 -27.32 -113.33 1.65
C ALA A 47 -28.56 -112.42 1.59
N LYS A 48 -29.31 -112.31 2.68
CA LYS A 48 -30.47 -111.42 2.81
C LYS A 48 -30.02 -109.96 2.96
N ASP A 49 -29.01 -109.70 3.77
CA ASP A 49 -28.42 -108.36 3.93
C ASP A 49 -27.80 -107.88 2.62
N ARG A 50 -27.17 -108.79 1.85
CA ARG A 50 -26.71 -108.49 0.47
C ARG A 50 -27.85 -108.04 -0.42
N ALA A 51 -28.98 -108.75 -0.41
CA ALA A 51 -30.11 -108.42 -1.26
C ALA A 51 -30.78 -107.09 -0.87
N GLU A 52 -30.83 -106.78 0.43
CA GLU A 52 -31.39 -105.53 0.94
C GLU A 52 -30.48 -104.33 0.63
N MET A 53 -29.17 -104.47 0.78
CA MET A 53 -28.21 -103.43 0.40
C MET A 53 -28.18 -103.22 -1.12
N LEU A 54 -28.25 -104.29 -1.91
CA LEU A 54 -28.36 -104.19 -3.37
C LEU A 54 -29.65 -103.49 -3.79
N LYS A 55 -30.75 -103.68 -3.05
CA LYS A 55 -32.02 -102.99 -3.28
C LYS A 55 -31.88 -101.48 -3.03
N VAL A 56 -31.21 -101.08 -1.96
CA VAL A 56 -30.94 -99.66 -1.68
C VAL A 56 -30.04 -99.06 -2.76
N VAL A 57 -28.93 -99.73 -3.11
CA VAL A 57 -28.03 -99.24 -4.17
C VAL A 57 -28.73 -99.14 -5.53
N VAL A 58 -29.61 -100.08 -5.88
CA VAL A 58 -30.39 -100.02 -7.13
C VAL A 58 -31.46 -98.93 -7.08
N GLN A 59 -32.00 -98.62 -5.90
CA GLN A 59 -32.93 -97.51 -5.72
C GLN A 59 -32.19 -96.17 -5.83
N ASP A 60 -31.10 -95.98 -5.09
CA ASP A 60 -30.31 -94.75 -5.09
C ASP A 60 -29.69 -94.50 -6.48
N ALA A 61 -29.24 -95.55 -7.17
CA ALA A 61 -28.73 -95.43 -8.54
C ALA A 61 -29.76 -94.89 -9.54
N ARG A 62 -31.07 -94.96 -9.24
CA ARG A 62 -32.13 -94.35 -10.06
C ARG A 62 -32.39 -92.88 -9.68
N GLU A 63 -32.04 -92.47 -8.47
CA GLU A 63 -32.27 -91.11 -7.94
C GLU A 63 -31.05 -90.20 -8.11
N VAL A 64 -29.84 -90.78 -8.27
CA VAL A 64 -28.58 -90.05 -8.43
C VAL A 64 -28.61 -89.07 -9.60
N ASP A 65 -29.19 -89.45 -10.74
CA ASP A 65 -29.25 -88.57 -11.92
C ASP A 65 -30.08 -87.30 -11.64
N ASP A 66 -31.21 -87.44 -10.94
CA ASP A 66 -32.09 -86.33 -10.56
C ASP A 66 -31.40 -85.40 -9.55
N VAL A 67 -30.69 -85.97 -8.56
CA VAL A 67 -29.95 -85.19 -7.55
C VAL A 67 -28.76 -84.46 -8.18
N VAL A 68 -28.04 -85.11 -9.11
CA VAL A 68 -26.94 -84.47 -9.86
C VAL A 68 -27.48 -83.31 -10.70
N GLN A 69 -28.64 -83.48 -11.34
CA GLN A 69 -29.30 -82.40 -12.06
C GLN A 69 -29.68 -81.24 -11.13
N GLU A 70 -30.28 -81.51 -9.96
CA GLU A 70 -30.61 -80.46 -8.99
C GLU A 70 -29.36 -79.71 -8.51
N ILE A 71 -28.26 -80.42 -8.24
CA ILE A 71 -26.99 -79.80 -7.85
C ILE A 71 -26.47 -78.89 -8.97
N GLN A 72 -26.56 -79.31 -10.23
CA GLN A 72 -26.15 -78.50 -11.38
C GLN A 72 -27.04 -77.27 -11.57
N GLU A 73 -28.35 -77.39 -11.38
CA GLU A 73 -29.29 -76.27 -11.40
C GLU A 73 -29.00 -75.27 -10.27
N ARG A 74 -28.72 -75.74 -9.05
CA ARG A 74 -28.34 -74.87 -7.93
C ARG A 74 -26.97 -74.22 -8.14
N LEU A 75 -26.01 -74.94 -8.71
CA LEU A 75 -24.69 -74.41 -9.04
C LEU A 75 -24.82 -73.28 -10.07
N THR A 76 -25.57 -73.51 -11.14
CA THR A 76 -25.79 -72.49 -12.18
C THR A 76 -26.54 -71.26 -11.64
N ALA A 77 -27.54 -71.44 -10.78
CA ALA A 77 -28.20 -70.32 -10.10
C ALA A 77 -27.23 -69.53 -9.22
N MET A 78 -26.38 -70.21 -8.46
CA MET A 78 -25.38 -69.56 -7.60
C MET A 78 -24.31 -68.81 -8.40
N GLU A 79 -23.91 -69.34 -9.56
CA GLU A 79 -22.99 -68.66 -10.49
C GLU A 79 -23.62 -67.39 -11.06
N GLN A 80 -24.91 -67.42 -11.41
CA GLN A 80 -25.65 -66.23 -11.85
C GLN A 80 -25.71 -65.17 -10.74
N ASP A 81 -26.10 -65.54 -9.52
CA ASP A 81 -26.13 -64.62 -8.38
C ASP A 81 -24.74 -64.02 -8.10
N TYR A 82 -23.69 -64.82 -8.22
CA TYR A 82 -22.32 -64.35 -8.07
C TYR A 82 -21.94 -63.30 -9.11
N THR A 83 -22.33 -63.48 -10.39
CA THR A 83 -22.06 -62.47 -11.43
C THR A 83 -22.75 -61.14 -11.15
N VAL A 84 -24.02 -61.17 -10.71
CA VAL A 84 -24.76 -59.96 -10.33
C VAL A 84 -24.11 -59.26 -9.14
N LEU A 85 -23.70 -60.01 -8.11
CA LEU A 85 -23.02 -59.45 -6.94
C LEU A 85 -21.66 -58.83 -7.32
N GLN A 86 -20.93 -59.48 -8.22
CA GLN A 86 -19.64 -58.99 -8.74
C GLN A 86 -19.82 -57.67 -9.49
N GLU A 87 -20.82 -57.57 -10.37
CA GLU A 87 -21.14 -56.33 -11.08
C GLU A 87 -21.49 -55.20 -10.12
N GLN A 88 -22.34 -55.45 -9.13
CA GLN A 88 -22.70 -54.43 -8.13
C GLN A 88 -21.51 -54.02 -7.26
N HIS A 89 -20.65 -54.98 -6.89
CA HIS A 89 -19.41 -54.69 -6.19
C HIS A 89 -18.51 -53.75 -7.03
N ASP A 90 -18.36 -54.03 -8.32
CA ASP A 90 -17.52 -53.23 -9.20
C ASP A 90 -18.09 -51.83 -9.42
N ILE A 91 -19.40 -51.69 -9.57
CA ILE A 91 -20.09 -50.39 -9.63
C ILE A 91 -19.87 -49.59 -8.34
N SER A 92 -20.08 -50.22 -7.18
CA SER A 92 -19.89 -49.58 -5.87
C SER A 92 -18.45 -49.14 -5.65
N LYS A 93 -17.49 -50.01 -6.02
CA LYS A 93 -16.06 -49.70 -5.95
C LYS A 93 -15.69 -48.52 -6.85
N GLN A 94 -16.18 -48.49 -8.09
CA GLN A 94 -15.95 -47.37 -9.00
C GLN A 94 -16.50 -46.06 -8.42
N ALA A 95 -17.75 -46.07 -7.94
CA ALA A 95 -18.37 -44.90 -7.29
C ALA A 95 -17.56 -44.42 -6.08
N TYR A 96 -17.12 -45.34 -5.21
CA TYR A 96 -16.30 -45.02 -4.05
C TYR A 96 -14.96 -44.37 -4.46
N THR A 97 -14.28 -44.93 -5.46
CA THR A 97 -13.02 -44.34 -5.96
C THR A 97 -13.21 -42.96 -6.59
N GLY A 98 -14.31 -42.76 -7.32
CA GLY A 98 -14.65 -41.44 -7.86
C GLY A 98 -14.93 -40.41 -6.77
N MET A 99 -15.61 -40.82 -5.70
CA MET A 99 -15.89 -39.95 -4.55
C MET A 99 -14.61 -39.54 -3.83
N LEU A 100 -13.67 -40.48 -3.63
CA LEU A 100 -12.34 -40.17 -3.06
C LEU A 100 -11.55 -39.16 -3.91
N GLN A 101 -11.60 -39.30 -5.24
CA GLN A 101 -10.95 -38.35 -6.14
C GLN A 101 -11.58 -36.96 -6.04
N ALA A 102 -12.91 -36.87 -5.99
CA ALA A 102 -13.60 -35.60 -5.81
C ALA A 102 -13.23 -34.93 -4.48
N TYR A 103 -13.13 -35.70 -3.39
CA TYR A 103 -12.68 -35.19 -2.08
C TYR A 103 -11.22 -34.72 -2.11
N ALA A 104 -10.34 -35.41 -2.83
CA ALA A 104 -8.96 -34.97 -2.98
C ALA A 104 -8.88 -33.61 -3.69
N ILE A 105 -9.63 -33.44 -4.80
CA ILE A 105 -9.71 -32.15 -5.52
C ILE A 105 -10.27 -31.05 -4.62
N LEU A 106 -11.29 -31.35 -3.82
CA LEU A 106 -11.86 -30.38 -2.89
C LEU A 106 -10.87 -29.98 -1.79
N GLY A 107 -10.05 -30.94 -1.33
CA GLY A 107 -8.94 -30.69 -0.41
C GLY A 107 -7.90 -29.74 -1.02
N ASP A 108 -7.46 -30.01 -2.25
CA ASP A 108 -6.50 -29.16 -2.96
C ASP A 108 -7.00 -27.73 -3.16
N ILE A 109 -8.31 -27.56 -3.41
CA ILE A 109 -8.95 -26.22 -3.48
C ILE A 109 -8.98 -25.57 -2.10
N GLY A 110 -9.31 -26.35 -1.06
CA GLY A 110 -9.30 -25.89 0.33
C GLY A 110 -7.95 -25.33 0.76
N ASP A 111 -6.87 -26.02 0.41
CA ASP A 111 -5.50 -25.59 0.75
C ASP A 111 -5.16 -24.26 0.08
N ARG A 112 -5.59 -24.03 -1.18
CA ARG A 112 -5.33 -22.78 -1.91
C ARG A 112 -6.16 -21.59 -1.42
N LEU A 113 -7.33 -21.83 -0.79
CA LEU A 113 -8.18 -20.73 -0.30
C LEU A 113 -7.48 -19.92 0.79
N ALA A 114 -6.69 -20.56 1.64
CA ALA A 114 -5.92 -19.87 2.66
C ALA A 114 -4.90 -18.91 2.03
N ASP A 115 -4.21 -19.35 0.97
CA ASP A 115 -3.24 -18.52 0.23
C ASP A 115 -3.92 -17.33 -0.43
N TYR A 116 -5.10 -17.53 -1.04
CA TYR A 116 -5.86 -16.43 -1.64
C TYR A 116 -6.34 -15.41 -0.61
N LEU A 117 -6.82 -15.87 0.56
CA LEU A 117 -7.25 -14.99 1.63
C LEU A 117 -6.06 -14.19 2.21
N ALA A 118 -4.90 -14.82 2.35
CA ALA A 118 -3.67 -14.14 2.75
C ALA A 118 -3.25 -13.09 1.71
N ALA A 119 -3.27 -13.44 0.43
CA ALA A 119 -2.95 -12.52 -0.66
C ALA A 119 -3.92 -11.33 -0.74
N GLU A 120 -5.22 -11.54 -0.48
CA GLU A 120 -6.21 -10.46 -0.39
C GLU A 120 -5.89 -9.53 0.78
N GLY A 121 -5.58 -10.09 1.95
CA GLY A 121 -5.17 -9.32 3.13
C GLY A 121 -3.95 -8.45 2.85
N ASP A 122 -2.89 -9.03 2.28
CA ASP A 122 -1.67 -8.33 1.88
C ASP A 122 -1.95 -7.22 0.87
N PHE A 123 -2.78 -7.50 -0.14
CA PHE A 123 -3.19 -6.51 -1.13
C PHE A 123 -3.90 -5.33 -0.47
N LYS A 124 -4.86 -5.60 0.43
CA LYS A 124 -5.62 -4.57 1.12
C LYS A 124 -4.73 -3.69 1.99
N THR A 125 -3.81 -4.29 2.74
CA THR A 125 -2.84 -3.53 3.55
C THR A 125 -1.95 -2.65 2.68
N ARG A 126 -1.43 -3.16 1.57
CA ARG A 126 -0.62 -2.35 0.63
C ARG A 126 -1.43 -1.23 0.00
N TRP A 127 -2.68 -1.50 -0.37
CA TRP A 127 -3.59 -0.52 -0.93
C TRP A 127 -3.88 0.62 0.05
N ASP A 128 -4.15 0.29 1.32
CA ASP A 128 -4.39 1.30 2.35
C ASP A 128 -3.14 2.16 2.61
N MET A 129 -1.95 1.56 2.65
CA MET A 129 -0.68 2.30 2.75
C MET A 129 -0.44 3.23 1.55
N GLU A 130 -0.68 2.75 0.32
CA GLU A 130 -0.51 3.56 -0.88
C GLU A 130 -1.51 4.72 -0.91
N LYS A 131 -2.75 4.45 -0.52
CA LYS A 131 -3.80 5.48 -0.40
C LYS A 131 -3.39 6.57 0.59
N GLU A 132 -2.89 6.20 1.77
CA GLU A 132 -2.38 7.14 2.76
C GLU A 132 -1.21 7.98 2.21
N SER A 133 -0.27 7.34 1.51
CA SER A 133 0.84 8.02 0.83
C SER A 133 0.36 9.06 -0.19
N VAL A 134 -0.61 8.69 -1.03
CA VAL A 134 -1.22 9.61 -2.01
C VAL A 134 -1.88 10.80 -1.32
N PHE A 135 -2.65 10.58 -0.24
CA PHE A 135 -3.28 11.68 0.50
C PHE A 135 -2.25 12.60 1.16
N ALA A 136 -1.17 12.05 1.74
CA ALA A 136 -0.09 12.85 2.29
C ALA A 136 0.55 13.73 1.20
N LYS A 137 0.80 13.17 0.01
CA LYS A 137 1.37 13.93 -1.12
C LYS A 137 0.42 15.01 -1.64
N LEU A 138 -0.88 14.73 -1.70
CA LEU A 138 -1.87 15.76 -2.05
C LEU A 138 -1.90 16.90 -1.03
N GLN A 139 -1.76 16.59 0.26
CA GLN A 139 -1.66 17.60 1.31
C GLN A 139 -0.39 18.45 1.17
N GLU A 140 0.77 17.84 0.90
CA GLU A 140 2.01 18.55 0.60
C GLU A 140 1.86 19.48 -0.62
N MET A 141 1.21 19.01 -1.69
CA MET A 141 0.95 19.83 -2.88
C MET A 141 0.04 21.03 -2.58
N GLN A 142 -0.97 20.85 -1.73
CA GLN A 142 -1.83 21.94 -1.30
C GLN A 142 -1.05 22.98 -0.49
N GLN A 143 -0.19 22.54 0.43
CA GLN A 143 0.69 23.44 1.19
C GLN A 143 1.65 24.20 0.27
N LEU A 144 2.20 23.53 -0.75
CA LEU A 144 3.09 24.17 -1.71
C LEU A 144 2.36 25.22 -2.56
N LYS A 145 1.12 24.93 -2.98
CA LYS A 145 0.27 25.91 -3.65
C LYS A 145 0.04 27.13 -2.76
N ASP A 146 -0.38 26.92 -1.51
CA ASP A 146 -0.62 28.00 -0.56
C ASP A 146 0.65 28.84 -0.31
N PHE A 147 1.82 28.18 -0.25
CA PHE A 147 3.11 28.86 -0.15
C PHE A 147 3.36 29.78 -1.36
N TYR A 148 3.17 29.28 -2.58
CA TYR A 148 3.40 30.09 -3.78
C TYR A 148 2.38 31.23 -3.94
N GLU A 149 1.13 31.03 -3.52
CA GLU A 149 0.14 32.11 -3.50
C GLU A 149 0.54 33.24 -2.51
N ARG A 150 1.03 32.85 -1.33
CA ARG A 150 1.57 33.81 -0.34
C ARG A 150 2.84 34.48 -0.84
N TYR A 151 3.74 33.72 -1.47
CA TYR A 151 4.97 34.24 -2.06
C TYR A 151 4.68 35.28 -3.14
N ALA A 152 3.75 35.00 -4.05
CA ALA A 152 3.32 35.95 -5.09
C ALA A 152 2.77 37.24 -4.48
N SER A 153 1.94 37.12 -3.43
CA SER A 153 1.39 38.29 -2.70
C SER A 153 2.48 39.11 -1.98
N ALA A 154 3.47 38.42 -1.39
CA ALA A 154 4.62 39.07 -0.75
C ALA A 154 5.50 39.80 -1.78
N TYR A 155 5.68 39.21 -2.97
CA TYR A 155 6.42 39.83 -4.08
C TYR A 155 5.72 41.10 -4.60
N ASP A 156 4.39 41.06 -4.77
CA ASP A 156 3.64 42.27 -5.12
C ASP A 156 3.77 43.34 -4.03
N SER A 157 3.78 42.94 -2.75
CA SER A 157 3.98 43.87 -1.62
C SER A 157 5.38 44.49 -1.63
N LEU A 158 6.41 43.70 -1.99
CA LEU A 158 7.78 44.18 -2.14
C LEU A 158 7.89 45.25 -3.24
N ILE A 159 7.23 45.04 -4.39
CA ILE A 159 7.20 46.03 -5.48
C ILE A 159 6.65 47.38 -4.98
N LEU A 160 5.57 47.35 -4.18
CA LEU A 160 4.99 48.57 -3.62
C LEU A 160 5.90 49.23 -2.59
N GLU A 161 6.59 48.43 -1.76
CA GLU A 161 7.50 48.95 -0.75
C GLU A 161 8.74 49.62 -1.38
N VAL A 162 9.28 49.05 -2.47
CA VAL A 162 10.38 49.67 -3.23
C VAL A 162 9.95 51.03 -3.76
N GLU A 163 8.78 51.13 -4.41
CA GLU A 163 8.26 52.41 -4.92
C GLU A 163 8.00 53.41 -3.78
N ARG A 164 7.48 52.94 -2.64
CA ARG A 164 7.23 53.78 -1.46
C ARG A 164 8.54 54.37 -0.91
N ARG A 165 9.59 53.55 -0.75
CA ARG A 165 10.90 54.00 -0.24
C ARG A 165 11.50 55.04 -1.17
N ARG A 166 11.47 54.77 -2.48
CA ARG A 166 11.92 55.73 -3.48
C ARG A 166 11.16 57.06 -3.41
N ALA A 167 9.83 57.01 -3.29
CA ALA A 167 9.03 58.23 -3.16
C ALA A 167 9.34 59.00 -1.87
N VAL A 168 9.75 58.34 -0.78
CA VAL A 168 10.24 59.01 0.43
C VAL A 168 11.60 59.66 0.17
N ASP A 169 12.54 58.95 -0.45
CA ASP A 169 13.86 59.49 -0.76
C ASP A 169 13.78 60.71 -1.69
N ASP A 170 12.94 60.66 -2.73
CA ASP A 170 12.68 61.78 -3.62
C ASP A 170 12.08 62.99 -2.87
N ARG A 171 11.17 62.75 -1.91
CA ARG A 171 10.62 63.81 -1.06
C ARG A 171 11.71 64.43 -0.18
N VAL A 172 12.55 63.61 0.46
CA VAL A 172 13.66 64.08 1.31
C VAL A 172 14.65 64.89 0.47
N ARG A 173 15.06 64.40 -0.70
CA ARG A 173 15.92 65.12 -1.66
C ARG A 173 15.28 66.45 -2.07
N SER A 174 13.98 66.45 -2.37
CA SER A 174 13.27 67.69 -2.75
C SER A 174 13.20 68.72 -1.63
N LEU A 175 13.08 68.27 -0.37
CA LEU A 175 13.05 69.15 0.79
C LEU A 175 14.42 69.76 1.04
N TRP A 176 15.48 68.96 0.99
CA TRP A 176 16.86 69.45 1.11
C TRP A 176 17.23 70.42 0.00
N ARG A 177 16.82 70.15 -1.25
CA ARG A 177 17.02 71.10 -2.36
C ARG A 177 16.33 72.44 -2.09
N LYS A 178 15.08 72.42 -1.64
CA LYS A 178 14.35 73.65 -1.27
C LYS A 178 15.01 74.38 -0.09
N ALA A 179 15.51 73.64 0.89
CA ALA A 179 16.22 74.21 2.03
C ALA A 179 17.53 74.88 1.56
N GLN A 180 18.31 74.22 0.69
CA GLN A 180 19.52 74.78 0.09
C GLN A 180 19.21 76.04 -0.71
N GLU A 181 18.20 76.02 -1.59
CA GLU A 181 17.76 77.20 -2.34
C GLU A 181 17.37 78.37 -1.43
N ASN A 182 16.74 78.10 -0.29
CA ASN A 182 16.40 79.13 0.69
C ASN A 182 17.64 79.68 1.41
N VAL A 183 18.59 78.82 1.78
CA VAL A 183 19.87 79.24 2.37
C VAL A 183 20.66 80.09 1.37
N ASP A 184 20.74 79.67 0.10
CA ASP A 184 21.45 80.40 -0.95
C ASP A 184 20.83 81.80 -1.17
N LYS A 185 19.49 81.92 -1.15
CA LYS A 185 18.80 83.22 -1.22
C LYS A 185 19.12 84.12 -0.02
N LEU A 186 19.18 83.56 1.19
CA LEU A 186 19.53 84.31 2.40
C LEU A 186 20.98 84.81 2.34
N LEU A 187 21.91 83.96 1.90
CA LEU A 187 23.31 84.33 1.73
C LEU A 187 23.49 85.40 0.64
N GLU A 188 22.74 85.33 -0.46
CA GLU A 188 22.77 86.36 -1.49
C GLU A 188 22.20 87.70 -0.99
N THR A 189 21.13 87.65 -0.19
CA THR A 189 20.58 88.86 0.45
C THR A 189 21.57 89.50 1.43
N ASP A 190 22.27 88.67 2.24
CA ASP A 190 23.35 89.13 3.12
C ASP A 190 24.55 89.68 2.32
N ARG A 191 24.88 89.07 1.18
CA ARG A 191 25.94 89.57 0.29
C ARG A 191 25.61 90.97 -0.23
N VAL A 192 24.38 91.17 -0.71
CA VAL A 192 23.90 92.47 -1.20
C VAL A 192 23.86 93.50 -0.07
N SER A 193 23.40 93.15 1.13
CA SER A 193 23.36 94.08 2.26
C SER A 193 24.76 94.48 2.75
N ARG A 194 25.72 93.54 2.79
CA ARG A 194 27.14 93.84 3.07
C ARG A 194 27.77 94.72 1.99
N GLU A 195 27.41 94.52 0.74
CA GLU A 195 27.87 95.35 -0.36
C GLU A 195 27.32 96.78 -0.27
N ALA A 196 26.02 96.94 -0.02
CA ALA A 196 25.41 98.24 0.24
C ALA A 196 26.04 98.95 1.46
N PHE A 197 26.20 98.24 2.58
CA PHE A 197 26.86 98.79 3.78
C PHE A 197 28.30 99.24 3.51
N ARG A 198 29.07 98.48 2.71
CA ARG A 198 30.42 98.87 2.30
C ARG A 198 30.41 100.10 1.39
N GLN A 199 29.44 100.23 0.49
CA GLN A 199 29.32 101.43 -0.35
C GLN A 199 29.00 102.67 0.49
N ASP A 200 28.13 102.55 1.49
CA ASP A 200 27.67 103.69 2.28
C ASP A 200 28.69 104.16 3.34
N VAL A 201 29.38 103.22 4.01
CA VAL A 201 30.23 103.52 5.19
C VAL A 201 31.69 103.14 4.99
N GLY A 202 32.03 102.37 3.95
CA GLY A 202 33.35 101.76 3.77
C GLY A 202 34.50 102.75 3.58
N GLU A 203 34.25 103.93 2.99
CA GLU A 203 35.27 104.98 2.82
C GLU A 203 35.73 105.60 4.15
N PHE A 204 34.91 105.47 5.20
CA PHE A 204 35.16 106.06 6.52
C PHE A 204 35.67 105.03 7.54
N LEU A 205 35.76 103.75 7.16
CA LEU A 205 36.15 102.65 8.04
C LEU A 205 37.57 102.15 7.70
N PRO A 206 38.55 102.31 8.60
CA PRO A 206 39.86 101.68 8.46
C PRO A 206 39.73 100.16 8.28
N THR A 207 40.43 99.61 7.28
CA THR A 207 40.31 98.19 6.87
C THR A 207 40.71 97.18 7.95
N ASP A 208 41.34 97.65 9.04
CA ASP A 208 41.89 96.84 10.14
C ASP A 208 40.94 96.69 11.35
N LEU A 209 39.74 97.30 11.31
CA LEU A 209 38.77 97.23 12.41
C LEU A 209 38.12 95.85 12.58
N TRP A 210 37.93 95.13 11.47
CA TRP A 210 37.34 93.78 11.48
C TRP A 210 37.75 92.98 10.25
N ALA A 211 38.55 91.92 10.45
CA ALA A 211 38.99 91.02 9.37
C ALA A 211 37.83 90.35 8.60
N GLY A 212 36.65 90.24 9.21
CA GLY A 212 35.44 89.71 8.58
C GLY A 212 34.77 90.65 7.59
N MET A 213 35.15 91.94 7.55
CA MET A 213 34.56 92.95 6.66
C MET A 213 34.86 92.67 5.17
N GLN A 214 36.00 92.02 4.89
CA GLN A 214 36.42 91.63 3.53
C GLN A 214 36.27 90.13 3.26
N GLY A 215 35.84 89.35 4.25
CA GLY A 215 35.68 87.89 4.13
C GLY A 215 34.43 87.52 3.36
N SER A 216 34.53 86.54 2.47
CA SER A 216 33.37 85.90 1.84
C SER A 216 32.48 85.22 2.89
N ALA A 217 31.16 85.23 2.68
CA ALA A 217 30.24 84.51 3.55
C ALA A 217 30.56 83.00 3.59
N LYS A 218 30.27 82.36 4.72
CA LYS A 218 30.47 80.91 4.88
C LYS A 218 29.51 80.15 3.97
N LYS A 219 30.04 79.21 3.18
CA LYS A 219 29.24 78.30 2.35
C LYS A 219 28.78 77.11 3.19
N TRP A 220 27.49 76.79 3.11
CA TRP A 220 26.91 75.61 3.75
C TRP A 220 26.50 74.61 2.66
N THR A 221 26.87 73.34 2.85
CA THR A 221 26.52 72.24 1.95
C THR A 221 26.03 71.05 2.75
N VAL A 222 24.99 70.39 2.26
CA VAL A 222 24.46 69.16 2.85
C VAL A 222 24.97 67.97 2.05
N VAL A 223 25.54 66.99 2.74
CA VAL A 223 26.02 65.72 2.15
C VAL A 223 25.25 64.58 2.81
N LYS A 224 24.87 63.57 2.03
CA LYS A 224 24.22 62.36 2.54
C LYS A 224 25.28 61.51 3.25
N GLU A 225 24.98 61.04 4.45
CA GLU A 225 25.90 60.18 5.23
C GLU A 225 25.55 58.69 4.97
N GLY A 226 26.57 57.85 4.74
CA GLY A 226 26.42 56.40 4.51
C GLY A 226 26.52 55.94 3.04
N GLU A 227 27.21 56.68 2.18
CA GLU A 227 27.56 56.25 0.82
C GLU A 227 28.78 55.31 0.87
N ASP A 228 28.60 54.07 1.32
CA ASP A 228 29.62 53.03 1.16
C ASP A 228 29.62 52.57 -0.32
N GLU A 229 30.81 52.57 -0.94
CA GLU A 229 31.07 52.41 -2.40
C GLU A 229 30.55 51.10 -3.03
N GLU A 230 29.97 50.17 -2.27
CA GLU A 230 29.53 48.84 -2.76
C GLU A 230 28.00 48.69 -2.93
N GLY A 231 27.18 49.69 -2.58
CA GLY A 231 25.72 49.51 -2.48
C GLY A 231 24.83 50.43 -3.31
N ASP A 232 25.40 51.34 -4.11
CA ASP A 232 24.65 52.40 -4.79
C ASP A 232 24.34 52.03 -6.25
N GLU A 233 23.72 50.86 -6.45
CA GLU A 233 22.91 50.70 -7.66
C GLU A 233 21.70 51.64 -7.50
N GLU A 234 21.75 52.80 -8.17
CA GLU A 234 20.61 53.71 -8.27
C GLU A 234 19.40 52.89 -8.74
N VAL A 235 18.53 52.53 -7.79
CA VAL A 235 17.43 51.59 -8.02
C VAL A 235 16.57 52.18 -9.12
N GLN A 236 16.68 51.60 -10.31
CA GLN A 236 16.01 52.14 -11.47
C GLN A 236 14.51 52.17 -11.22
N PRO A 237 13.81 53.24 -11.67
CA PRO A 237 12.37 53.32 -11.58
C PRO A 237 11.73 52.03 -12.06
N LEU A 238 10.97 51.37 -11.18
CA LEU A 238 10.09 50.31 -11.64
C LEU A 238 9.09 50.91 -12.62
N ARG A 239 8.81 50.21 -13.71
CA ARG A 239 7.84 50.67 -14.71
C ARG A 239 6.50 50.88 -14.01
N ARG A 240 5.86 52.03 -14.24
CA ARG A 240 4.56 52.37 -13.64
C ARG A 240 3.50 51.29 -13.88
N SER A 241 3.52 50.65 -15.04
CA SER A 241 2.64 49.51 -15.35
C SER A 241 2.84 48.32 -14.41
N VAL A 242 4.06 48.04 -13.96
CA VAL A 242 4.38 46.94 -13.03
C VAL A 242 3.85 47.27 -11.63
N VAL A 243 4.03 48.51 -11.17
CA VAL A 243 3.55 48.98 -9.87
C VAL A 243 2.01 48.97 -9.82
N GLU A 244 1.34 49.52 -10.82
CA GLU A 244 -0.13 49.52 -10.87
C GLU A 244 -0.69 48.10 -11.00
N ALA A 245 -0.06 47.23 -11.80
CA ALA A 245 -0.45 45.83 -11.88
C ALA A 245 -0.28 45.10 -10.53
N ALA A 246 0.78 45.39 -9.77
CA ALA A 246 0.99 44.83 -8.43
C ALA A 246 -0.09 45.32 -7.44
N LYS A 247 -0.44 46.61 -7.47
CA LYS A 247 -1.55 47.16 -6.66
C LYS A 247 -2.87 46.47 -6.97
N GLU A 248 -3.21 46.33 -8.25
CA GLU A 248 -4.46 45.72 -8.69
C GLU A 248 -4.52 44.23 -8.33
N ARG A 249 -3.40 43.50 -8.42
CA ARG A 249 -3.31 42.10 -7.99
C ARG A 249 -3.50 41.96 -6.48
N LEU A 250 -2.88 42.81 -5.67
CA LEU A 250 -3.06 42.82 -4.22
C LEU A 250 -4.49 43.18 -3.80
N ALA A 251 -5.11 44.15 -4.46
CA ALA A 251 -6.51 44.52 -4.20
C ALA A 251 -7.44 43.32 -4.46
N ARG A 252 -7.29 42.67 -5.63
CA ARG A 252 -8.07 41.46 -5.98
C ARG A 252 -7.79 40.28 -5.05
N ALA A 253 -6.55 40.10 -4.60
CA ALA A 253 -6.19 39.06 -3.64
C ALA A 253 -6.81 39.31 -2.25
N GLY A 254 -6.89 40.57 -1.82
CA GLY A 254 -7.56 40.98 -0.58
C GLY A 254 -9.06 40.69 -0.60
N GLU A 255 -9.75 41.01 -1.72
CA GLU A 255 -11.18 40.76 -1.88
C GLU A 255 -11.53 39.25 -1.85
N ARG A 256 -10.68 38.40 -2.43
CA ARG A 256 -10.86 36.93 -2.41
C ARG A 256 -10.70 36.31 -1.03
N ARG A 257 -10.03 36.99 -0.09
CA ARG A 257 -9.75 36.48 1.25
C ARG A 257 -10.83 36.84 2.27
N VAL A 258 -11.73 37.77 1.93
CA VAL A 258 -12.83 38.26 2.77
C VAL A 258 -14.16 37.57 2.47
N ARG A 259 -14.26 36.85 1.34
CA ARG A 259 -15.37 35.95 0.99
C ARG A 259 -15.05 34.52 1.40
#